data_AF-A0A2E0JBM8-F1
#
_entry.id   AF-A0A2E0JBM8-F1
#
_cell.length_a   1.000
_cell.length_b   1.000
_cell.length_c   1.000
_cell.angle_alpha   90.00
_cell.angle_beta   90.00
_cell.angle_gamma   90.00
#
_symmetry.space_group_name_H-M   'P 1'
#
loop_
_entity.id
_entity.type
_entity.pdbx_description
1 polymer ?
#
loop_
_entity_poly.entity_id
_entity_poly.type
_entity_poly.pdbx_seq_one_letter_code
_entity_poly.pdbx_strand_id
1 'polypeptide(L)' 'NNRAENSHLHVRRRERRMMRFKSARQCQRYVSTHGQIANLFHLHRKHLTVADHRQLRAHAIKTWREICLPLEA' A
#
# COMPACT_ATOMS: atom_id res chain seq x y z
N ASN A 1 18.08 -14.59 16.68
CA ASN A 1 18.06 -13.15 16.37
C ASN A 1 18.36 -12.96 14.88
N ASN A 2 17.46 -13.43 14.01
CA ASN A 2 17.71 -13.49 12.57
C ASN A 2 17.17 -12.23 11.87
N ARG A 3 18.07 -11.46 11.25
CA ARG A 3 17.76 -10.19 10.58
C ARG A 3 16.82 -10.38 9.38
N ALA A 4 16.94 -11.51 8.68
CA ALA A 4 16.05 -11.87 7.59
C ALA A 4 14.61 -12.12 8.08
N GLU A 5 14.45 -12.68 9.27
CA GLU A 5 13.12 -12.95 9.83
C GLU A 5 12.45 -11.69 10.39
N ASN A 6 13.26 -10.75 10.90
CA ASN A 6 12.79 -9.46 11.41
C ASN A 6 12.34 -8.48 10.32
N SER A 7 12.91 -8.52 9.10
CA SER A 7 12.50 -7.63 8.00
C SER A 7 11.05 -7.88 7.54
N HIS A 8 10.54 -9.10 7.74
CA HIS A 8 9.17 -9.49 7.39
C HIS A 8 8.12 -9.16 8.46
N LEU A 9 8.51 -8.64 9.63
CA LEU A 9 7.57 -8.39 10.72
C LEU A 9 6.45 -7.42 10.34
N HIS A 10 6.74 -6.40 9.53
CA HIS A 10 5.77 -5.39 9.12
C HIS A 10 4.70 -6.00 8.20
N VAL A 11 5.16 -6.87 7.28
CA VAL A 11 4.32 -7.65 6.39
C VAL A 11 3.48 -8.61 7.22
N ARG A 12 4.09 -9.47 8.06
CA ARG A 12 3.38 -10.42 8.93
C ARG A 12 2.36 -9.75 9.86
N ARG A 13 2.66 -8.56 10.40
CA ARG A 13 1.71 -7.80 11.22
C ARG A 13 0.52 -7.31 10.39
N ARG A 14 0.72 -6.84 9.15
CA ARG A 14 -0.37 -6.48 8.23
C ARG A 14 -1.18 -7.70 7.79
N GLU A 15 -0.51 -8.81 7.42
CA GLU A 15 -1.15 -10.08 7.06
C GLU A 15 -2.05 -10.60 8.20
N ARG A 16 -1.56 -10.57 9.45
CA ARG A 16 -2.35 -10.99 10.62
C ARG A 16 -3.48 -10.01 10.96
N ARG A 17 -3.23 -8.69 10.89
CA ARG A 17 -4.24 -7.67 11.18
C ARG A 17 -5.40 -7.67 10.18
N MET A 18 -5.18 -8.16 8.96
CA MET A 18 -6.18 -8.21 7.90
C MET A 18 -6.89 -9.57 7.75
N MET A 19 -6.81 -10.45 8.77
CA MET A 19 -7.50 -11.76 8.83
C MET A 19 -7.09 -12.73 7.68
N ARG A 20 -6.09 -13.57 7.98
CA ARG A 20 -5.73 -14.83 7.29
C ARG A 20 -6.06 -14.90 5.78
N PHE A 21 -5.05 -14.70 4.92
CA PHE A 21 -5.15 -15.08 3.51
C PHE A 21 -5.55 -16.56 3.38
N LYS A 22 -6.51 -16.85 2.50
CA LYS A 22 -7.02 -18.20 2.24
C LYS A 22 -5.97 -19.10 1.56
N SER A 23 -4.94 -18.51 0.95
CA SER A 23 -3.82 -19.23 0.33
C SER A 23 -2.57 -18.36 0.20
N ALA A 24 -1.40 -19.00 0.03
CA ALA A 24 -0.15 -18.33 -0.30
C ALA A 24 -0.24 -17.53 -1.61
N ARG A 25 -0.96 -18.03 -2.62
CA ARG A 25 -1.19 -17.33 -3.89
C ARG A 25 -1.97 -16.03 -3.70
N GLN A 26 -2.95 -16.02 -2.80
CA GLN A 26 -3.70 -14.80 -2.48
C GLN A 26 -2.81 -13.78 -1.77
N CYS A 27 -1.98 -14.23 -0.83
CA CYS A 27 -0.99 -13.37 -0.18
C CYS A 27 -0.01 -12.78 -1.21
N GLN A 28 0.53 -13.60 -2.12
CA GLN A 28 1.47 -13.14 -3.14
C GLN A 28 0.85 -12.06 -4.05
N ARG A 29 -0.36 -12.28 -4.56
CA ARG A 29 -1.09 -11.26 -5.34
C ARG A 29 -1.27 -9.97 -4.55
N TYR A 30 -1.67 -10.09 -3.29
CA TYR A 30 -1.84 -8.93 -2.42
C TYR A 30 -0.52 -8.19 -2.21
N VAL A 31 0.56 -8.85 -1.79
CA VAL A 31 1.85 -8.21 -1.51
C VAL A 31 2.45 -7.58 -2.76
N SER A 32 2.34 -8.25 -3.92
CA SER A 32 2.85 -7.74 -5.21
C SER A 32 2.21 -6.42 -5.63
N THR A 33 0.92 -6.21 -5.36
CA THR A 33 0.21 -4.97 -5.72
C THR A 33 0.19 -3.94 -4.59
N HIS A 34 0.04 -4.41 -3.34
CA HIS A 34 -0.15 -3.54 -2.18
C HIS A 34 1.06 -2.64 -1.90
N GLY A 35 2.29 -3.07 -2.20
CA GLY A 35 3.48 -2.22 -2.05
C GLY A 35 3.41 -0.94 -2.89
N GLN A 36 3.00 -1.06 -4.15
CA GLN A 36 2.89 0.06 -5.08
C GLN A 36 1.78 1.03 -4.66
N ILE A 37 0.63 0.49 -4.25
CA ILE A 37 -0.49 1.29 -3.71
C ILE A 37 -0.06 2.02 -2.43
N ALA A 38 0.58 1.31 -1.50
CA ALA A 38 0.99 1.89 -0.22
C ALA A 38 1.99 3.04 -0.39
N ASN A 39 2.87 2.97 -1.40
CA ASN A 39 3.80 4.05 -1.72
C ASN A 39 3.08 5.32 -2.19
N LEU A 40 2.04 5.19 -3.02
CA LEU A 40 1.24 6.31 -3.52
C LEU A 40 0.56 7.10 -2.40
N PHE A 41 0.19 6.42 -1.30
CA PHE A 41 -0.44 7.01 -0.14
C PHE A 41 0.51 7.26 1.04
N HIS A 42 1.82 7.07 0.87
CA HIS A 42 2.82 7.29 1.92
C HIS A 42 3.12 8.80 2.08
N LEU A 43 2.10 9.58 2.42
CA LEU A 43 2.20 11.04 2.59
C LEU A 43 2.60 11.36 4.04
N HIS A 44 3.76 11.98 4.24
CA HIS A 44 4.24 12.35 5.58
C HIS A 44 3.55 13.63 6.07
N ARG A 45 2.43 13.45 6.78
CA ARG A 45 1.64 14.56 7.37
C ARG A 45 2.45 15.52 8.25
N LYS A 46 3.55 15.04 8.86
CA LYS A 46 4.43 15.86 9.73
C LYS A 46 5.23 16.95 8.99
N HIS A 47 5.36 16.85 7.67
CA HIS A 47 6.13 17.79 6.85
C HIS A 47 5.25 18.57 5.86
N LEU A 48 3.93 18.47 6.00
CA LEU A 48 2.97 19.03 5.05
C LEU A 48 1.92 19.84 5.80
N THR A 49 1.51 20.96 5.21
CA THR A 49 0.32 21.66 5.69
C THR A 49 -0.92 20.79 5.43
N VAL A 50 -2.03 21.11 6.10
CA VAL A 50 -3.30 20.40 5.89
C VAL A 50 -3.78 20.56 4.44
N ALA A 51 -3.54 21.72 3.82
CA ALA A 51 -3.91 21.98 2.44
C ALA A 51 -3.10 21.12 1.46
N ASP A 52 -1.77 21.12 1.59
CA ASP A 52 -0.88 20.32 0.73
C ASP A 52 -1.17 18.83 0.88
N HIS A 53 -1.39 18.37 2.11
CA HIS A 53 -1.74 16.98 2.37
C HIS A 53 -3.07 16.58 1.68
N ARG A 54 -4.08 17.46 1.66
CA ARG A 54 -5.33 17.20 0.95
C ARG A 54 -5.11 17.14 -0.56
N GLN A 55 -4.32 18.06 -1.12
CA GLN A 55 -4.00 18.07 -2.56
C GLN A 55 -3.23 16.82 -2.99
N LEU A 56 -2.18 16.45 -2.25
CA LEU A 56 -1.39 15.24 -2.51
C LEU A 56 -2.25 13.99 -2.40
N ARG A 57 -3.18 13.94 -1.44
CA ARG A 57 -4.11 12.81 -1.29
C ARG A 57 -5.11 12.74 -2.43
N ALA A 58 -5.61 13.87 -2.92
CA ALA A 58 -6.48 13.91 -4.11
C ALA A 58 -5.73 13.44 -5.37
N HIS A 59 -4.47 13.87 -5.53
CA HIS A 59 -3.61 13.43 -6.62
C HIS A 59 -3.35 11.92 -6.56
N ALA A 60 -2.99 11.39 -5.40
CA ALA A 60 -2.82 9.96 -5.16
C ALA A 60 -4.08 9.14 -5.52
N ILE A 61 -5.28 9.63 -5.17
CA ILE A 61 -6.54 8.98 -5.56
C ILE A 61 -6.74 9.01 -7.07
N LYS A 62 -6.42 10.12 -7.74
CA LYS A 62 -6.54 10.26 -9.19
C LYS A 62 -5.62 9.26 -9.91
N THR A 63 -4.34 9.22 -9.56
CA THR A 63 -3.37 8.27 -10.11
C THR A 63 -3.80 6.83 -9.87
N TRP A 64 -4.35 6.52 -8.68
CA TRP A 64 -4.87 5.19 -8.41
C TRP A 64 -6.03 4.81 -9.34
N ARG A 65 -6.95 5.74 -9.61
CA ARG A 65 -8.05 5.52 -10.58
C ARG A 65 -7.53 5.28 -11.99
N GLU A 66 -6.53 6.05 -12.43
CA GLU A 66 -5.91 5.88 -13.75
C GLU A 66 -5.24 4.50 -13.90
N ILE A 67 -4.61 3.98 -12.84
CA ILE A 67 -4.02 2.63 -12.82
C ILE A 67 -5.09 1.53 -12.77
N CYS A 68 -6.20 1.76 -12.04
CA CYS A 68 -7.26 0.76 -11.86
C CYS A 68 -8.25 0.68 -13.00
N LEU A 69 -8.47 1.77 -13.73
CA LEU A 69 -9.33 1.75 -14.89
C LEU A 69 -8.54 1.10 -16.04
N PRO A 70 -9.12 0.11 -16.74
CA PRO A 70 -8.45 -0.51 -17.89
C PRO A 70 -8.19 0.58 -18.95
N LEU A 71 -7.02 0.52 -19.57
CA LEU A 71 -6.59 1.41 -20.67
C LEU A 71 -7.36 1.15 -21.99
N GLU A 72 -8.65 0.83 -21.93
CA GLU A 72 -9.47 0.57 -23.11
C GLU A 72 -10.76 1.40 -23.04
N ALA A 73 -10.74 2.49 -23.83
CA ALA A 73 -11.89 2.98 -24.57
C ALA A 73 -11.72 2.53 -26.03
#